data_AF-A0A5N0TG50-F1
#
_entry.id   AF-A0A5N0TG50-F1
#
_cell.length_a   1.000
_cell.length_b   1.000
_cell.length_c   1.000
_cell.angle_alpha   90.00
_cell.angle_beta   90.00
_cell.angle_gamma   90.00
#
_symmetry.space_group_name_H-M   'P 1'
#
loop_
_entity.id
_entity.type
_entity.pdbx_description
1 polymer ?
#
loop_
_entity_poly.entity_id
_entity_poly.type
_entity_poly.pdbx_seq_one_letter_code
_entity_poly.pdbx_strand_id
1 'polypeptide(L)'
;MRMLGARNCSSEHVPADSQRGAPMKRIHRTALSLAAAAAMPMAGTVLAEETLPLKSVNKAGEIIDAAIAAYGGEETIENLKTVARQSTFTTWATNQSRKPGPPWDEGAQSTLQAIDLENGVYASRQAGDAGGFEFDTTVVIDGEEGWNVDYRAGTVTDNPNADFNTASGPFVRVTAPLLVRQLMERRQTSHWLGEADVDGRPHDIITLVMEVGPGLALYFDRETHLLSRSERVLPPFGQVDYRFLDYTTIDGIPFASTFKLLVNDQPNITIDYSSTQVNQPIAQFAALPDDFERVEGAAQPTEMVLEEFEEGVFLAGANGTYAMFVEMDDHVVAVGATAGIADRIEALREAGVDKPIRHAVLTHHHNDHLVGVKDYEAEGATLYTVAENESVVRDNAEDGDTLDLVFVEDRLVFESGDRRVEIIDLGPTPHVEHLLVAWLPEEGVMFEADHFPNPPNGRMVPANSNTRALAAAIEREQLDVRYIVGAHSPRVAPIADLHTALGLTSRVKTAGL
;
A
#
# COMPACT_ATOMS: atom_id res chain seq x y z
N MET A 1 -24.06 -50.98 17.80
CA MET A 1 -23.42 -51.77 18.88
C MET A 1 -22.71 -50.78 19.79
N ARG A 2 -22.93 -50.88 21.12
CA ARG A 2 -22.68 -49.91 22.23
C ARG A 2 -21.31 -49.16 22.18
N MET A 3 -21.18 -47.84 22.44
CA MET A 3 -21.43 -46.95 23.62
C MET A 3 -20.19 -46.74 24.53
N LEU A 4 -19.92 -45.46 24.90
CA LEU A 4 -19.09 -44.89 26.00
C LEU A 4 -17.55 -44.86 25.77
N GLY A 5 -16.75 -43.79 25.99
CA GLY A 5 -16.90 -42.52 26.70
C GLY A 5 -16.09 -42.52 28.03
N ALA A 6 -15.01 -41.74 28.16
CA ALA A 6 -14.58 -41.04 29.41
C ALA A 6 -13.19 -40.37 29.33
N ARG A 7 -13.13 -39.15 29.90
CA ARG A 7 -11.94 -38.37 30.29
C ARG A 7 -11.38 -38.87 31.63
N ASN A 8 -10.08 -38.66 31.93
CA ASN A 8 -9.64 -37.86 33.10
C ASN A 8 -8.12 -37.73 33.27
N CYS A 9 -7.75 -36.67 34.00
CA CYS A 9 -6.44 -36.08 34.27
C CYS A 9 -5.55 -36.79 35.32
N SER A 10 -4.30 -36.30 35.36
CA SER A 10 -3.45 -35.90 36.51
C SER A 10 -2.35 -36.82 37.08
N SER A 11 -1.16 -36.19 37.14
CA SER A 11 -0.17 -36.05 38.24
C SER A 11 0.93 -37.10 38.52
N GLU A 12 2.17 -36.56 38.51
CA GLU A 12 3.29 -36.72 39.48
C GLU A 12 4.09 -38.05 39.52
N HIS A 13 5.38 -38.08 39.14
CA HIS A 13 6.65 -37.69 39.81
C HIS A 13 7.38 -38.87 40.52
N VAL A 14 8.47 -39.39 39.90
CA VAL A 14 9.86 -39.79 40.35
C VAL A 14 10.05 -40.53 41.72
N PRO A 15 11.20 -41.18 42.16
CA PRO A 15 12.48 -41.65 41.55
C PRO A 15 13.05 -43.05 42.00
N ALA A 16 14.28 -43.35 41.52
CA ALA A 16 15.43 -44.07 42.13
C ALA A 16 15.47 -45.62 42.05
N ASP A 17 16.60 -46.35 42.00
CA ASP A 17 18.04 -46.19 41.67
C ASP A 17 18.64 -47.63 41.63
N SER A 18 19.83 -47.79 41.03
CA SER A 18 20.90 -48.80 41.29
C SER A 18 21.35 -49.78 40.17
N GLN A 19 22.60 -49.52 39.71
CA GLN A 19 23.79 -50.42 39.52
C GLN A 19 23.67 -51.72 38.68
N ARG A 20 24.61 -52.18 37.82
CA ARG A 20 26.02 -51.88 37.44
C ARG A 20 26.40 -52.78 36.22
N GLY A 21 27.33 -52.33 35.35
CA GLY A 21 28.09 -53.21 34.41
C GLY A 21 28.76 -52.48 33.23
N ALA A 22 30.07 -52.21 33.30
CA ALA A 22 30.91 -51.34 32.43
C ALA A 22 31.47 -52.06 31.15
N PRO A 23 32.31 -51.47 30.24
CA PRO A 23 32.93 -50.13 30.23
C PRO A 23 32.97 -49.36 28.87
N MET A 24 33.01 -48.03 28.90
CA MET A 24 33.51 -47.19 27.78
C MET A 24 34.69 -46.33 28.23
N LYS A 25 35.70 -46.27 27.36
CA LYS A 25 37.01 -45.64 27.56
C LYS A 25 36.89 -44.12 27.71
N ARG A 26 37.57 -43.58 28.72
CA ARG A 26 37.82 -42.15 28.91
C ARG A 26 38.79 -41.63 27.85
N ILE A 27 38.48 -40.51 27.22
CA ILE A 27 39.47 -39.58 26.65
C ILE A 27 39.24 -38.22 27.30
N HIS A 28 40.33 -37.63 27.78
CA HIS A 28 40.37 -36.40 28.55
C HIS A 28 39.93 -35.19 27.70
N ARG A 29 39.14 -34.30 28.30
CA ARG A 29 38.94 -32.94 27.80
C ARG A 29 40.23 -32.16 28.03
N THR A 30 41.02 -31.98 26.97
CA THR A 30 42.09 -31.00 26.94
C THR A 30 41.46 -29.64 26.63
N ALA A 31 41.50 -28.73 27.61
CA ALA A 31 41.22 -27.33 27.37
C ALA A 31 42.30 -26.79 26.43
N LEU A 32 41.93 -26.53 25.17
CA LEU A 32 42.80 -25.86 24.23
C LEU A 32 42.58 -24.36 24.40
N SER A 33 43.42 -23.75 25.23
CA SER A 33 43.59 -22.30 25.31
C SER A 33 44.13 -21.79 23.97
N LEU A 34 43.24 -21.38 23.05
CA LEU A 34 43.67 -20.62 21.89
C LEU A 34 43.94 -19.19 22.35
N ALA A 35 45.19 -18.93 22.75
CA ALA A 35 45.72 -17.58 22.79
C ALA A 35 45.80 -17.07 21.34
N ALA A 36 44.74 -16.43 20.86
CA ALA A 36 44.82 -15.59 19.68
C ALA A 36 45.68 -14.38 20.05
N ALA A 37 46.97 -14.45 19.73
CA ALA A 37 47.84 -13.30 19.74
C ALA A 37 47.21 -12.23 18.84
N ALA A 38 46.71 -11.16 19.46
CA ALA A 38 46.36 -9.94 18.76
C ALA A 38 47.64 -9.39 18.14
N ALA A 39 47.89 -9.76 16.89
CA ALA A 39 48.79 -8.99 16.04
C ALA A 39 48.07 -7.67 15.75
N MET A 40 48.23 -6.69 16.64
CA MET A 40 48.03 -5.30 16.26
C MET A 40 49.02 -5.03 15.13
N PRO A 41 48.56 -4.75 13.89
CA PRO A 41 49.47 -4.18 12.91
C PRO A 41 49.94 -2.86 13.50
N MET A 42 51.25 -2.76 13.75
CA MET A 42 51.91 -1.47 13.92
C MET A 42 51.66 -0.71 12.62
N ALA A 43 50.62 0.12 12.62
CA ALA A 43 50.28 0.98 11.51
C ALA A 43 51.41 2.02 11.37
N GLY A 44 52.42 1.69 10.58
CA GLY A 44 53.16 2.71 9.87
C GLY A 44 52.13 3.52 9.08
N THR A 45 52.15 4.84 9.23
CA THR A 45 51.34 5.78 8.44
C THR A 45 51.79 5.72 6.98
N VAL A 46 51.41 4.65 6.29
CA VAL A 46 51.27 4.63 4.85
C VAL A 46 49.82 5.04 4.64
N LEU A 47 49.60 6.29 4.23
CA LEU A 47 48.29 6.71 3.74
C LEU A 47 47.98 5.83 2.54
N ALA A 48 47.17 4.79 2.74
CA ALA A 48 46.61 4.04 1.64
C ALA A 48 45.79 5.02 0.78
N GLU A 49 45.93 4.95 -0.55
CA GLU A 49 45.04 5.72 -1.44
C GLU A 49 43.59 5.42 -1.05
N GLU A 50 42.79 6.48 -0.84
CA GLU A 50 41.40 6.28 -0.45
C GLU A 50 40.67 5.47 -1.52
N THR A 51 40.18 4.30 -1.11
CA THR A 51 39.37 3.44 -1.94
C THR A 51 38.06 4.14 -2.29
N LEU A 52 37.41 3.76 -3.40
CA LEU A 52 36.10 4.34 -3.77
C LEU A 52 35.05 4.24 -2.64
N PRO A 53 34.92 3.11 -1.91
CA PRO A 53 34.01 3.04 -0.77
C PRO A 53 34.38 4.01 0.35
N LEU A 54 35.67 4.16 0.66
CA LEU A 54 36.12 5.09 1.71
C LEU A 54 35.83 6.55 1.33
N LYS A 55 36.07 6.93 0.06
CA LYS A 55 35.70 8.25 -0.46
C LYS A 55 34.19 8.50 -0.36
N SER A 56 33.39 7.53 -0.78
CA SER A 56 31.92 7.67 -0.78
C SER A 56 31.36 7.82 0.64
N VAL A 57 31.84 7.03 1.61
CA VAL A 57 31.40 7.12 3.01
C VAL A 57 31.90 8.39 3.68
N ASN A 58 33.17 8.76 3.49
CA ASN A 58 33.72 10.02 4.04
C ASN A 58 32.96 11.22 3.49
N LYS A 59 32.70 11.25 2.17
CA LYS A 59 31.97 12.34 1.54
C LYS A 59 30.53 12.42 2.02
N ALA A 60 29.84 11.28 2.15
CA ALA A 60 28.51 11.25 2.75
C ALA A 60 28.52 11.79 4.18
N GLY A 61 29.54 11.43 4.98
CA GLY A 61 29.74 11.96 6.33
C GLY A 61 29.82 13.49 6.36
N GLU A 62 30.64 14.09 5.50
CA GLU A 62 30.76 15.56 5.36
C GLU A 62 29.42 16.22 5.00
N ILE A 63 28.68 15.63 4.06
CA ILE A 63 27.38 16.17 3.61
C ILE A 63 26.34 16.07 4.73
N ILE A 64 26.33 14.95 5.46
CA ILE A 64 25.44 14.76 6.62
C ILE A 64 25.77 15.79 7.70
N ASP A 65 27.04 16.02 8.01
CA ASP A 65 27.44 17.03 9.01
C ASP A 65 27.00 18.45 8.59
N ALA A 66 27.19 18.79 7.31
CA ALA A 66 26.76 20.07 6.74
C ALA A 66 25.23 20.23 6.77
N ALA A 67 24.48 19.17 6.43
CA ALA A 67 23.03 19.14 6.51
C ALA A 67 22.56 19.31 7.97
N ILE A 68 23.10 18.54 8.92
CA ILE A 68 22.76 18.67 10.34
C ILE A 68 22.98 20.11 10.82
N ALA A 69 24.11 20.73 10.47
CA ALA A 69 24.40 22.12 10.80
C ALA A 69 23.37 23.10 10.19
N ALA A 70 23.00 22.92 8.91
CA ALA A 70 22.01 23.76 8.25
C ALA A 70 20.59 23.59 8.83
N TYR A 71 20.29 22.43 9.42
CA TYR A 71 19.03 22.17 10.11
C TYR A 71 19.04 22.51 11.61
N GLY A 72 19.99 23.33 12.06
CA GLY A 72 20.04 23.85 13.42
C GLY A 72 20.97 23.09 14.37
N GLY A 73 21.70 22.09 13.88
CA GLY A 73 22.67 21.30 14.63
C GLY A 73 22.11 20.01 15.23
N GLU A 74 23.03 19.15 15.70
CA GLU A 74 22.74 17.81 16.24
C GLU A 74 21.75 17.88 17.41
N GLU A 75 22.03 18.71 18.42
CA GLU A 75 21.15 18.87 19.59
C GLU A 75 19.73 19.30 19.19
N THR A 76 19.59 20.16 18.18
CA THR A 76 18.28 20.62 17.70
C THR A 76 17.50 19.48 17.03
N ILE A 77 18.18 18.68 16.19
CA ILE A 77 17.58 17.53 15.50
C ILE A 77 17.24 16.38 16.46
N GLU A 78 18.12 16.08 17.42
CA GLU A 78 17.86 15.08 18.47
C GLU A 78 16.64 15.46 19.31
N ASN A 79 16.51 16.74 19.63
CA ASN A 79 15.39 17.27 20.42
C ASN A 79 14.11 17.53 19.60
N LEU A 80 14.10 17.26 18.28
CA LEU A 80 12.88 17.28 17.47
C LEU A 80 12.07 16.01 17.76
N LYS A 81 11.27 16.04 18.83
CA LYS A 81 10.52 14.88 19.35
C LYS A 81 9.16 14.75 18.70
N THR A 82 8.46 15.87 18.50
CA THR A 82 7.14 15.88 17.88
C THR A 82 7.06 16.86 16.71
N VAL A 83 6.32 16.48 15.68
CA VAL A 83 6.00 17.35 14.53
C VAL A 83 4.53 17.17 14.18
N ALA A 84 3.78 18.26 14.10
CA ALA A 84 2.42 18.28 13.59
C ALA A 84 2.28 19.29 12.45
N ARG A 85 1.67 18.89 11.34
CA ARG A 85 1.52 19.73 10.14
C ARG A 85 0.09 19.67 9.62
N GLN A 86 -0.47 20.84 9.34
CA GLN A 86 -1.72 20.98 8.60
C GLN A 86 -1.40 21.41 7.17
N SER A 87 -2.10 20.84 6.20
CA SER A 87 -1.83 21.07 4.80
C SER A 87 -3.04 20.89 3.91
N THR A 88 -2.99 21.54 2.74
CA THR A 88 -3.87 21.30 1.60
C THR A 88 -3.09 20.62 0.49
N PHE A 89 -3.74 19.70 -0.20
CA PHE A 89 -3.17 18.94 -1.31
C PHE A 89 -3.92 19.31 -2.58
N THR A 90 -3.17 19.52 -3.65
CA THR A 90 -3.69 19.37 -5.01
C THR A 90 -3.14 18.08 -5.56
N THR A 91 -4.01 17.19 -6.01
CA THR A 91 -3.63 15.89 -6.57
C THR A 91 -4.02 15.83 -8.03
N TRP A 92 -3.16 15.28 -8.87
CA TRP A 92 -3.48 14.86 -10.23
C TRP A 92 -3.56 13.35 -10.23
N ALA A 93 -4.71 12.81 -10.62
CA ALA A 93 -4.97 11.37 -10.66
C ALA A 93 -4.30 10.74 -11.89
N THR A 94 -2.98 10.88 -12.02
CA THR A 94 -2.18 10.32 -13.10
C THR A 94 -2.36 8.81 -13.14
N ASN A 95 -2.90 8.28 -14.25
CA ASN A 95 -3.31 6.88 -14.41
C ASN A 95 -4.36 6.36 -13.39
N GLN A 96 -5.09 7.28 -12.76
CA GLN A 96 -6.14 7.04 -11.77
C GLN A 96 -7.37 7.96 -12.01
N SER A 97 -7.38 8.66 -13.16
CA SER A 97 -8.44 9.58 -13.56
C SER A 97 -9.60 8.81 -14.16
N ARG A 98 -10.69 9.49 -14.50
CA ARG A 98 -11.79 8.85 -15.23
C ARG A 98 -11.39 8.37 -16.63
N LYS A 99 -10.35 8.99 -17.20
CA LYS A 99 -9.76 8.67 -18.50
C LYS A 99 -8.36 8.09 -18.35
N PRO A 100 -7.94 7.17 -19.24
CA PRO A 100 -6.60 6.57 -19.21
C PRO A 100 -5.47 7.51 -19.60
N GLY A 101 -5.79 8.69 -20.14
CA GLY A 101 -4.80 9.69 -20.57
C GLY A 101 -5.14 11.10 -20.10
N PRO A 102 -4.20 12.05 -20.27
CA PRO A 102 -4.39 13.43 -19.87
C PRO A 102 -5.48 14.14 -20.69
N PRO A 103 -6.08 15.24 -20.17
CA PRO A 103 -5.77 15.88 -18.89
C PRO A 103 -6.24 15.02 -17.71
N TRP A 104 -5.38 14.93 -16.69
CA TRP A 104 -5.68 14.19 -15.47
C TRP A 104 -6.74 14.93 -14.64
N ASP A 105 -7.63 14.17 -14.00
CA ASP A 105 -8.59 14.72 -13.06
C ASP A 105 -7.84 15.29 -11.85
N GLU A 106 -8.26 16.49 -11.45
CA GLU A 106 -7.71 17.21 -10.31
C GLU A 106 -8.57 16.98 -9.07
N GLY A 107 -7.92 16.72 -7.94
CA GLY A 107 -8.53 16.57 -6.63
C GLY A 107 -7.97 17.57 -5.64
N ALA A 108 -8.77 17.88 -4.62
CA ALA A 108 -8.34 18.69 -3.49
C ALA A 108 -8.68 17.96 -2.19
N GLN A 109 -7.71 17.88 -1.30
CA GLN A 109 -7.90 17.30 0.03
C GLN A 109 -7.11 18.09 1.07
N SER A 110 -7.48 17.91 2.32
CA SER A 110 -6.80 18.51 3.46
C SER A 110 -6.31 17.42 4.39
N THR A 111 -5.13 17.63 4.97
CA THR A 111 -4.56 16.69 5.94
C THR A 111 -4.06 17.40 7.19
N LEU A 112 -4.15 16.69 8.31
CA LEU A 112 -3.45 16.99 9.54
C LEU A 112 -2.68 15.74 9.94
N GLN A 113 -1.36 15.85 9.96
CA GLN A 113 -0.47 14.75 10.32
C GLN A 113 0.37 15.14 11.54
N ALA A 114 0.44 14.28 12.53
CA ALA A 114 1.20 14.48 13.75
C ALA A 114 1.99 13.22 14.10
N ILE A 115 3.26 13.39 14.48
CA ILE A 115 4.16 12.30 14.85
C ILE A 115 4.86 12.64 16.18
N ASP A 116 4.97 11.65 17.05
CA ASP A 116 5.82 11.62 18.24
C ASP A 116 6.80 10.47 18.09
N LEU A 117 8.06 10.84 17.89
CA LEU A 117 9.15 9.92 17.59
C LEU A 117 9.64 9.17 18.83
N GLU A 118 9.43 9.72 20.04
CA GLU A 118 9.88 9.08 21.27
C GLU A 118 8.91 8.01 21.74
N ASN A 119 7.61 8.26 21.60
CA ASN A 119 6.57 7.37 22.07
C ASN A 119 5.99 6.46 20.97
N GLY A 120 6.38 6.65 19.71
CA GLY A 120 5.85 5.87 18.59
C GLY A 120 4.37 6.15 18.33
N VAL A 121 3.96 7.41 18.45
CA VAL A 121 2.57 7.84 18.21
C VAL A 121 2.48 8.56 16.87
N TYR A 122 1.51 8.19 16.06
CA TYR A 122 1.25 8.84 14.79
C TYR A 122 -0.26 9.03 14.58
N ALA A 123 -0.66 10.21 14.14
CA ALA A 123 -2.03 10.50 13.75
C ALA A 123 -2.04 11.16 12.36
N SER A 124 -2.88 10.66 11.47
CA SER A 124 -3.08 11.23 10.14
C SER A 124 -4.56 11.34 9.86
N ARG A 125 -5.08 12.57 9.95
CA ARG A 125 -6.44 12.88 9.50
C ARG A 125 -6.40 13.38 8.06
N GLN A 126 -7.27 12.85 7.22
CA GLN A 126 -7.42 13.24 5.83
C GLN A 126 -8.91 13.45 5.54
N ALA A 127 -9.23 14.55 4.85
CA ALA A 127 -10.59 14.83 4.42
C ALA A 127 -10.61 15.46 3.03
N GLY A 128 -11.50 14.98 2.17
CA GLY A 128 -11.64 15.44 0.80
C GLY A 128 -12.54 14.54 -0.05
N ASP A 129 -12.49 14.79 -1.35
CA ASP A 129 -13.10 13.96 -2.36
C ASP A 129 -12.16 13.78 -3.56
N ALA A 130 -12.12 12.57 -4.11
CA ALA A 130 -11.31 12.24 -5.28
C ALA A 130 -11.91 11.04 -6.01
N GLY A 131 -12.08 11.14 -7.35
CA GLY A 131 -12.58 10.03 -8.18
C GLY A 131 -13.93 9.45 -7.72
N GLY A 132 -14.81 10.25 -7.12
CA GLY A 132 -16.10 9.81 -6.57
C GLY A 132 -16.06 9.24 -5.16
N PHE A 133 -14.87 9.06 -4.58
CA PHE A 133 -14.69 8.68 -3.19
C PHE A 133 -14.78 9.92 -2.29
N GLU A 134 -15.54 9.79 -1.21
CA GLU A 134 -15.73 10.82 -0.19
C GLU A 134 -15.14 10.28 1.12
N PHE A 135 -14.22 11.02 1.73
CA PHE A 135 -13.55 10.58 2.95
C PHE A 135 -13.36 11.72 3.95
N ASP A 136 -13.49 11.37 5.22
CA ASP A 136 -13.00 12.12 6.36
C ASP A 136 -12.64 11.06 7.39
N THR A 137 -11.35 10.76 7.50
CA THR A 137 -10.84 9.64 8.29
C THR A 137 -9.60 10.03 9.07
N THR A 138 -9.35 9.37 10.21
CA THR A 138 -8.08 9.47 10.93
C THR A 138 -7.49 8.09 11.14
N VAL A 139 -6.24 7.89 10.74
CA VAL A 139 -5.43 6.75 11.20
C VAL A 139 -4.69 7.19 12.45
N VAL A 140 -4.82 6.44 13.54
CA VAL A 140 -4.06 6.63 14.79
C VAL A 140 -3.24 5.39 15.05
N ILE A 141 -1.96 5.58 15.38
CA ILE A 141 -1.05 4.56 15.91
C ILE A 141 -0.55 5.05 17.26
N ASP A 142 -0.58 4.19 18.26
CA ASP A 142 -0.02 4.42 19.60
C ASP A 142 0.75 3.17 20.03
N GLY A 143 2.06 3.17 19.76
CA GLY A 143 2.90 1.99 19.95
C GLY A 143 2.51 0.85 19.02
N GLU A 144 2.09 -0.27 19.59
CA GLU A 144 1.63 -1.47 18.86
C GLU A 144 0.12 -1.45 18.56
N GLU A 145 -0.62 -0.51 19.17
CA GLU A 145 -2.06 -0.37 18.95
C GLU A 145 -2.34 0.64 17.83
N GLY A 146 -3.48 0.50 17.17
CA GLY A 146 -3.92 1.48 16.19
C GLY A 146 -5.40 1.41 15.89
N TRP A 147 -5.92 2.50 15.31
CA TRP A 147 -7.33 2.68 15.01
C TRP A 147 -7.54 3.46 13.73
N ASN A 148 -8.65 3.16 13.05
CA ASN A 148 -9.19 3.94 11.95
C ASN A 148 -10.49 4.61 12.40
N VAL A 149 -10.49 5.94 12.48
CA VAL A 149 -11.68 6.75 12.74
C VAL A 149 -12.31 7.12 11.40
N ASP A 150 -13.59 6.85 11.22
CA ASP A 150 -14.38 7.31 10.07
C ASP A 150 -15.45 8.28 10.55
N TYR A 151 -15.32 9.56 10.17
CA TYR A 151 -16.24 10.62 10.58
C TYR A 151 -17.53 10.63 9.76
N ARG A 152 -17.56 10.01 8.58
CA ARG A 152 -18.78 9.81 7.79
C ARG A 152 -19.65 8.77 8.48
N ALA A 153 -19.06 7.63 8.84
CA ALA A 153 -19.75 6.53 9.52
C ALA A 153 -19.98 6.79 11.02
N GLY A 154 -19.12 7.59 11.67
CA GLY A 154 -19.14 7.78 13.11
C GLY A 154 -18.65 6.55 13.87
N THR A 155 -17.60 5.91 13.36
CA THR A 155 -17.02 4.67 13.90
C THR A 155 -15.55 4.84 14.22
N VAL A 156 -15.07 4.09 15.21
CA VAL A 156 -13.66 3.84 15.44
C VAL A 156 -13.41 2.35 15.33
N THR A 157 -12.63 1.95 14.33
CA THR A 157 -12.33 0.56 14.01
C THR A 157 -10.93 0.23 14.47
N ASP A 158 -10.72 -0.86 15.19
CA ASP A 158 -9.37 -1.32 15.54
C ASP A 158 -8.55 -1.58 14.25
N ASN A 159 -7.26 -1.26 14.25
CA ASN A 159 -6.37 -1.51 13.14
C ASN A 159 -5.43 -2.69 13.48
N PRO A 160 -5.75 -3.92 13.05
CA PRO A 160 -4.90 -5.08 13.33
C PRO A 160 -3.55 -5.04 12.59
N ASN A 161 -3.40 -4.14 11.62
CA ASN A 161 -2.17 -3.92 10.86
C ASN A 161 -1.44 -2.66 11.35
N ALA A 162 -1.64 -2.26 12.62
CA ALA A 162 -0.97 -1.11 13.19
C ALA A 162 0.55 -1.31 13.21
N ASP A 163 1.26 -0.43 12.50
CA ASP A 163 2.72 -0.35 12.56
C ASP A 163 3.14 1.11 12.39
N PHE A 164 3.92 1.62 13.35
CA PHE A 164 4.32 3.01 13.40
C PHE A 164 5.15 3.42 12.17
N ASN A 165 6.10 2.58 11.74
CA ASN A 165 7.00 2.92 10.64
C ASN A 165 6.27 2.91 9.29
N THR A 166 5.37 1.96 9.09
CA THR A 166 4.52 1.85 7.91
C THR A 166 3.55 3.03 7.82
N ALA A 167 2.86 3.37 8.91
CA ALA A 167 1.88 4.45 8.93
C ALA A 167 2.52 5.84 8.81
N SER A 168 3.63 6.09 9.52
CA SER A 168 4.30 7.41 9.55
C SER A 168 5.29 7.63 8.40
N GLY A 169 5.76 6.56 7.75
CA GLY A 169 6.76 6.60 6.68
C GLY A 169 6.45 7.61 5.56
N PRO A 170 5.22 7.68 5.02
CA PRO A 170 4.85 8.73 4.06
C PRO A 170 5.07 10.15 4.58
N PHE A 171 4.69 10.43 5.83
CA PHE A 171 4.85 11.75 6.45
C PHE A 171 6.33 12.12 6.66
N VAL A 172 7.14 11.14 7.09
CA VAL A 172 8.60 11.30 7.21
C VAL A 172 9.23 11.62 5.86
N ARG A 173 8.85 10.91 4.79
CA ARG A 173 9.39 11.13 3.43
C ARG A 173 9.16 12.53 2.89
N VAL A 174 8.08 13.19 3.28
CA VAL A 174 7.74 14.54 2.79
C VAL A 174 8.14 15.65 3.77
N THR A 175 8.85 15.32 4.85
CA THR A 175 9.26 16.26 5.90
C THR A 175 10.77 16.23 6.09
N ALA A 176 11.49 17.15 5.44
CA ALA A 176 12.94 17.11 5.34
C ALA A 176 13.71 17.02 6.68
N PRO A 177 13.34 17.75 7.75
CA PRO A 177 13.99 17.58 9.06
C PRO A 177 13.92 16.15 9.62
N LEU A 178 12.83 15.42 9.34
CA LEU A 178 12.68 14.03 9.76
C LEU A 178 13.61 13.09 8.95
N LEU A 179 13.84 13.39 7.66
CA LEU A 179 14.83 12.68 6.86
C LEU A 179 16.26 12.95 7.33
N VAL A 180 16.57 14.20 7.72
CA VAL A 180 17.88 14.56 8.27
C VAL A 180 18.12 13.86 9.61
N ARG A 181 17.09 13.75 10.46
CA ARG A 181 17.16 12.94 11.68
C ARG A 181 17.47 11.47 11.36
N GLN A 182 16.77 10.87 10.41
CA GLN A 182 17.03 9.49 9.98
C GLN A 182 18.45 9.31 9.41
N LEU A 183 18.97 10.28 8.65
CA LEU A 183 20.36 10.27 8.17
C LEU A 183 21.37 10.29 9.32
N MET A 184 21.11 11.08 10.36
CA MET A 184 21.97 11.17 11.55
C MET A 184 22.01 9.82 12.27
N GLU A 185 20.85 9.20 12.51
CA GLU A 185 20.72 7.89 13.15
C GLU A 185 21.35 6.75 12.31
N ARG A 186 21.30 6.86 10.97
CA ARG A 186 21.69 5.80 10.04
C ARG A 186 22.96 6.11 9.24
N ARG A 187 23.79 7.06 9.69
CA ARG A 187 24.92 7.59 8.89
C ARG A 187 25.86 6.52 8.34
N GLN A 188 26.03 5.42 9.07
CA GLN A 188 26.92 4.32 8.69
C GLN A 188 26.46 3.53 7.45
N THR A 189 25.21 3.72 7.04
CA THR A 189 24.60 3.07 5.87
C THR A 189 24.44 4.00 4.66
N SER A 190 24.86 5.27 4.81
CA SER A 190 24.75 6.29 3.76
C SER A 190 26.02 6.34 2.90
N HIS A 191 25.82 6.46 1.60
CA HIS A 191 26.86 6.54 0.59
C HIS A 191 26.63 7.76 -0.30
N TRP A 192 27.71 8.45 -0.65
CA TRP A 192 27.68 9.50 -1.66
C TRP A 192 27.63 8.86 -3.04
N LEU A 193 26.63 9.28 -3.84
CA LEU A 193 26.37 8.76 -5.18
C LEU A 193 26.99 9.62 -6.28
N GLY A 194 27.23 10.90 -6.01
CA GLY A 194 27.76 11.84 -6.99
C GLY A 194 27.22 13.25 -6.82
N GLU A 195 27.43 14.06 -7.85
CA GLU A 195 26.93 15.42 -7.95
C GLU A 195 25.85 15.50 -9.04
N ALA A 196 24.89 16.40 -8.89
CA ALA A 196 23.93 16.74 -9.94
C ALA A 196 23.65 18.25 -9.95
N ASP A 197 23.25 18.75 -11.11
CA ASP A 197 22.62 20.06 -11.22
C ASP A 197 21.11 19.88 -11.11
N VAL A 198 20.48 20.62 -10.19
CA VAL A 198 19.02 20.64 -10.02
C VAL A 198 18.59 22.09 -10.13
N ASP A 199 17.89 22.42 -11.22
CA ASP A 199 17.37 23.76 -11.51
C ASP A 199 18.47 24.85 -11.51
N GLY A 200 19.65 24.53 -12.06
CA GLY A 200 20.79 25.44 -12.15
C GLY A 200 21.61 25.57 -10.87
N ARG A 201 21.35 24.72 -9.87
CA ARG A 201 22.05 24.71 -8.59
C ARG A 201 22.80 23.38 -8.41
N PRO A 202 24.08 23.41 -8.00
CA PRO A 202 24.85 22.18 -7.76
C PRO A 202 24.39 21.50 -6.47
N HIS A 203 24.25 20.18 -6.52
CA HIS A 203 23.84 19.33 -5.41
C HIS A 203 24.80 18.17 -5.21
N ASP A 204 24.97 17.77 -3.95
CA ASP A 204 25.57 16.50 -3.57
C ASP A 204 24.45 15.47 -3.28
N ILE A 205 24.65 14.22 -3.74
CA ILE A 205 23.64 13.16 -3.63
C ILE A 205 24.10 12.09 -2.64
N ILE A 206 23.25 11.75 -1.67
CA ILE A 206 23.51 10.65 -0.71
C ILE A 206 22.34 9.69 -0.59
N THR A 207 22.62 8.44 -0.21
CA THR A 207 21.59 7.43 0.05
C THR A 207 21.02 7.52 1.46
N LEU A 208 19.73 7.23 1.59
CA LEU A 208 19.08 6.92 2.86
C LEU A 208 18.21 5.66 2.70
N VAL A 209 18.38 4.69 3.59
CA VAL A 209 17.47 3.54 3.71
C VAL A 209 16.62 3.75 4.97
N MET A 210 15.32 3.94 4.76
CA MET A 210 14.34 4.04 5.85
C MET A 210 14.04 2.65 6.43
N GLU A 211 13.32 2.60 7.55
CA GLU A 211 12.88 1.33 8.13
C GLU A 211 11.98 0.54 7.20
N VAL A 212 11.07 1.25 6.50
CA VAL A 212 10.11 0.65 5.57
C VAL A 212 10.17 1.36 4.21
N GLY A 213 10.16 0.56 3.15
CA GLY A 213 10.14 1.02 1.76
C GLY A 213 11.52 1.02 1.09
N PRO A 214 11.56 1.36 -0.21
CA PRO A 214 12.81 1.38 -0.97
C PRO A 214 13.74 2.51 -0.50
N GLY A 215 15.03 2.35 -0.76
CA GLY A 215 16.03 3.40 -0.51
C GLY A 215 15.75 4.69 -1.29
N LEU A 216 16.13 5.81 -0.68
CA LEU A 216 16.02 7.15 -1.26
C LEU A 216 17.41 7.65 -1.69
N ALA A 217 17.44 8.40 -2.78
CA ALA A 217 18.52 9.33 -3.08
C ALA A 217 18.10 10.74 -2.64
N LEU A 218 18.94 11.40 -1.84
CA LEU A 218 18.69 12.72 -1.26
C LEU A 218 19.67 13.74 -1.86
N TYR A 219 19.14 14.87 -2.34
CA TYR A 219 19.91 15.91 -3.04
C TYR A 219 20.02 17.14 -2.13
N PHE A 220 21.22 17.36 -1.60
CA PHE A 220 21.53 18.52 -0.78
C PHE A 220 22.19 19.61 -1.61
N ASP A 221 21.60 20.80 -1.60
CA ASP A 221 22.12 21.97 -2.29
C ASP A 221 23.49 22.35 -1.69
N ARG A 222 24.51 22.58 -2.53
CA ARG A 222 25.88 22.77 -2.02
C ARG A 222 26.12 24.11 -1.33
N GLU A 223 25.27 25.11 -1.59
CA GLU A 223 25.40 26.43 -1.00
C GLU A 223 24.67 26.51 0.35
N THR A 224 23.45 25.98 0.39
CA THR A 224 22.56 26.07 1.56
C THR A 224 22.61 24.84 2.46
N HIS A 225 23.09 23.71 1.95
CA HIS A 225 23.05 22.39 2.59
C HIS A 225 21.64 21.92 2.97
N LEU A 226 20.61 22.51 2.38
CA LEU A 226 19.22 22.09 2.55
C LEU A 226 18.86 21.01 1.53
N LEU A 227 17.95 20.13 1.92
CA LEU A 227 17.39 19.09 1.05
C LEU A 227 16.42 19.78 0.10
N SER A 228 16.70 19.79 -1.19
CA SER A 228 15.81 20.40 -2.19
C SER A 228 15.02 19.36 -2.98
N ARG A 229 15.56 18.14 -3.06
CA ARG A 229 15.02 17.05 -3.86
C ARG A 229 15.33 15.69 -3.23
N SER A 230 14.43 14.75 -3.40
CA SER A 230 14.74 13.32 -3.23
C SER A 230 14.06 12.49 -4.30
N GLU A 231 14.51 11.26 -4.51
CA GLU A 231 13.88 10.35 -5.46
C GLU A 231 13.97 8.90 -5.02
N ARG A 232 13.09 8.08 -5.60
CA ARG A 232 13.12 6.62 -5.50
C ARG A 232 12.50 6.00 -6.74
N VAL A 233 12.82 4.74 -6.97
CA VAL A 233 12.09 3.90 -7.93
C VAL A 233 11.07 3.08 -7.16
N LEU A 234 9.82 3.13 -7.60
CA LEU A 234 8.73 2.33 -7.06
C LEU A 234 8.06 1.54 -8.19
N PRO A 235 8.46 0.29 -8.43
CA PRO A 235 7.70 -0.60 -9.32
C PRO A 235 6.27 -0.82 -8.75
N PRO A 236 5.22 -0.89 -9.60
CA PRO A 236 5.24 -0.72 -11.06
C PRO A 236 5.17 0.75 -11.54
N PHE A 237 5.03 1.72 -10.63
CA PHE A 237 4.81 3.14 -10.96
C PHE A 237 6.00 3.86 -11.62
N GLY A 238 7.23 3.37 -11.46
CA GLY A 238 8.43 3.93 -12.07
C GLY A 238 9.17 4.91 -11.15
N GLN A 239 9.69 6.01 -11.71
CA GLN A 239 10.48 6.99 -10.97
C GLN A 239 9.57 7.98 -10.23
N VAL A 240 9.80 8.12 -8.93
CA VAL A 240 9.10 9.07 -8.05
C VAL A 240 10.09 10.14 -7.62
N ASP A 241 9.76 11.38 -7.93
CA ASP A 241 10.58 12.56 -7.65
C ASP A 241 9.86 13.46 -6.64
N TYR A 242 10.61 13.91 -5.64
CA TYR A 242 10.14 14.73 -4.53
C TYR A 242 10.87 16.05 -4.51
N ARG A 243 10.14 17.17 -4.36
CA ARG A 243 10.69 18.52 -4.31
C ARG A 243 10.29 19.22 -3.02
N PHE A 244 11.28 19.74 -2.31
CA PHE A 244 11.13 20.49 -1.08
C PHE A 244 11.41 21.96 -1.38
N LEU A 245 10.38 22.79 -1.30
CA LEU A 245 10.38 24.15 -1.80
C LEU A 245 10.03 25.14 -0.69
N ASP A 246 10.41 26.40 -0.90
CA ASP A 246 9.96 27.53 -0.08
C ASP A 246 10.25 27.33 1.43
N TYR A 247 11.51 27.11 1.78
CA TYR A 247 11.89 26.86 3.17
C TYR A 247 11.60 28.05 4.08
N THR A 248 11.04 27.75 5.25
CA THR A 248 10.85 28.68 6.37
C THR A 248 11.43 28.08 7.64
N THR A 249 11.93 28.91 8.56
CA THR A 249 12.53 28.41 9.81
C THR A 249 11.52 28.46 10.95
N ILE A 250 11.39 27.35 11.67
CA ILE A 250 10.50 27.18 12.83
C ILE A 250 11.32 26.60 13.97
N ASP A 251 11.40 27.31 15.10
CA ASP A 251 12.25 26.95 16.26
C ASP A 251 13.69 26.58 15.88
N GLY A 252 14.26 27.32 14.92
CA GLY A 252 15.64 27.12 14.44
C GLY A 252 15.80 26.01 13.38
N ILE A 253 14.72 25.31 13.02
CA ILE A 253 14.73 24.21 12.06
C ILE A 253 14.09 24.65 10.74
N PRO A 254 14.76 24.50 9.58
CA PRO A 254 14.17 24.75 8.27
C PRO A 254 13.11 23.68 7.89
N PHE A 255 11.91 24.12 7.52
CA PHE A 255 10.85 23.30 6.95
C PHE A 255 10.42 23.85 5.59
N ALA A 256 10.28 22.97 4.59
CA ALA A 256 9.69 23.33 3.31
C ALA A 256 8.21 23.69 3.49
N SER A 257 7.77 24.89 3.10
CA SER A 257 6.34 25.26 3.15
C SER A 257 5.55 24.70 1.99
N THR A 258 6.23 24.29 0.91
CA THR A 258 5.62 23.71 -0.28
C THR A 258 6.35 22.40 -0.63
N PHE A 259 5.61 21.37 -1.01
CA PHE A 259 6.16 20.10 -1.47
C PHE A 259 5.53 19.68 -2.78
N LYS A 260 6.31 19.08 -3.69
CA LYS A 260 5.79 18.49 -4.92
C LYS A 260 6.25 17.06 -5.08
N LEU A 261 5.36 16.23 -5.62
CA LEU A 261 5.61 14.85 -6.03
C LEU A 261 5.34 14.75 -7.53
N LEU A 262 6.31 14.22 -8.26
CA LEU A 262 6.18 13.86 -9.66
C LEU A 262 6.36 12.35 -9.83
N VAL A 263 5.63 11.78 -10.78
CA VAL A 263 5.77 10.39 -11.20
C VAL A 263 6.13 10.39 -12.68
N ASN A 264 7.30 9.86 -13.03
CA ASN A 264 7.83 9.88 -14.41
C ASN A 264 7.76 11.29 -15.03
N ASP A 265 8.24 12.29 -14.28
CA ASP A 265 8.23 13.73 -14.62
C ASP A 265 6.83 14.37 -14.81
N GLN A 266 5.74 13.64 -14.54
CA GLN A 266 4.39 14.18 -14.55
C GLN A 266 3.98 14.65 -13.15
N PRO A 267 3.25 15.78 -13.02
CA PRO A 267 2.67 16.21 -11.74
C PRO A 267 1.79 15.11 -11.13
N ASN A 268 1.87 14.95 -9.82
CA ASN A 268 1.02 14.00 -9.09
C ASN A 268 0.48 14.59 -7.79
N ILE A 269 1.34 15.20 -6.95
CA ILE A 269 0.90 15.88 -5.73
C ILE A 269 1.59 17.23 -5.60
N THR A 270 0.85 18.25 -5.17
CA THR A 270 1.40 19.45 -4.53
C THR A 270 0.80 19.54 -3.13
N ILE A 271 1.65 19.83 -2.14
CA ILE A 271 1.26 20.04 -0.75
C ILE A 271 1.66 21.44 -0.34
N ASP A 272 0.70 22.21 0.14
CA ASP A 272 0.91 23.51 0.78
C ASP A 272 0.67 23.36 2.28
N TYR A 273 1.70 23.67 3.08
CA TYR A 273 1.63 23.55 4.53
C TYR A 273 1.19 24.87 5.16
N SER A 274 -0.01 24.88 5.73
CA SER A 274 -0.58 26.07 6.37
C SER A 274 -0.17 26.24 7.84
N SER A 275 0.24 25.15 8.50
CA SER A 275 0.71 25.15 9.88
C SER A 275 1.77 24.09 10.09
N THR A 276 2.77 24.37 10.93
CA THR A 276 3.74 23.40 11.42
C THR A 276 4.03 23.72 12.88
N GLN A 277 3.88 22.71 13.74
CA GLN A 277 4.13 22.76 15.18
C GLN A 277 5.20 21.73 15.50
N VAL A 278 6.19 22.12 16.30
CA VAL A 278 7.30 21.24 16.70
C VAL A 278 7.39 21.20 18.21
N ASN A 279 7.70 20.04 18.77
CA ASN A 279 7.89 19.82 20.21
C ASN A 279 6.70 20.29 21.08
N GLN A 280 5.50 20.26 20.51
CA GLN A 280 4.23 20.51 21.20
C GLN A 280 3.52 19.18 21.50
N PRO A 281 2.65 19.12 22.52
CA PRO A 281 1.82 17.95 22.79
C PRO A 281 0.94 17.60 21.59
N ILE A 282 1.00 16.35 21.13
CA ILE A 282 0.20 15.87 19.98
C ILE A 282 -0.99 14.99 20.38
N ALA A 283 -1.18 14.71 21.67
CA ALA A 283 -2.22 13.80 22.16
C ALA A 283 -3.64 14.19 21.69
N GLN A 284 -3.90 15.47 21.47
CA GLN A 284 -5.18 15.95 20.91
C GLN A 284 -5.45 15.48 19.48
N PHE A 285 -4.41 15.17 18.69
CA PHE A 285 -4.55 14.69 17.32
C PHE A 285 -4.71 13.16 17.25
N ALA A 286 -4.23 12.45 18.27
CA ALA A 286 -4.38 11.00 18.42
C ALA A 286 -5.61 10.60 19.26
N ALA A 287 -6.36 11.58 19.79
CA ALA A 287 -7.54 11.32 20.60
C ALA A 287 -8.66 10.68 19.77
N LEU A 288 -9.23 9.59 20.28
CA LEU A 288 -10.35 8.91 19.65
C LEU A 288 -11.69 9.51 20.12
N PRO A 289 -12.70 9.69 19.25
CA PRO A 289 -14.01 10.16 19.68
C PRO A 289 -14.74 9.14 20.57
N ASP A 290 -15.16 9.58 21.77
CA ASP A 290 -15.86 8.72 22.74
C ASP A 290 -17.32 8.39 22.34
N ASP A 291 -17.94 9.24 21.51
CA ASP A 291 -19.33 9.11 21.05
C ASP A 291 -19.48 8.29 19.76
N PHE A 292 -18.37 7.78 19.22
CA PHE A 292 -18.34 6.96 18.02
C PHE A 292 -18.50 5.48 18.38
N GLU A 293 -19.11 4.73 17.47
CA GLU A 293 -19.28 3.28 17.65
C GLU A 293 -17.92 2.58 17.52
N ARG A 294 -17.58 1.72 18.49
CA ARG A 294 -16.37 0.89 18.44
C ARG A 294 -16.65 -0.34 17.59
N VAL A 295 -15.81 -0.57 16.59
CA VAL A 295 -15.93 -1.66 15.62
C VAL A 295 -14.66 -2.49 15.68
N GLU A 296 -14.81 -3.81 15.72
CA GLU A 296 -13.66 -4.71 15.66
C GLU A 296 -13.03 -4.68 14.26
N GLY A 297 -11.71 -4.53 14.21
CA GLY A 297 -10.95 -4.61 12.98
C GLY A 297 -10.84 -6.04 12.46
N ALA A 298 -10.72 -6.20 11.15
CA ALA A 298 -10.39 -7.48 10.53
C ALA A 298 -9.15 -7.31 9.65
N ALA A 299 -8.15 -8.16 9.89
CA ALA A 299 -6.95 -8.18 9.06
C ALA A 299 -7.28 -8.75 7.68
N GLN A 300 -6.65 -8.21 6.65
CA GLN A 300 -6.69 -8.81 5.32
C GLN A 300 -5.83 -10.07 5.32
N PRO A 301 -6.25 -11.16 4.65
CA PRO A 301 -5.41 -12.32 4.45
C PRO A 301 -4.09 -11.95 3.75
N THR A 302 -2.96 -12.33 4.35
CA THR A 302 -1.63 -12.18 3.72
C THR A 302 -1.25 -13.38 2.87
N GLU A 303 -1.80 -14.55 3.21
CA GLU A 303 -1.66 -15.80 2.48
C GLU A 303 -2.74 -15.92 1.40
N MET A 304 -2.46 -16.73 0.37
CA MET A 304 -3.41 -17.00 -0.71
C MET A 304 -4.70 -17.62 -0.16
N VAL A 305 -5.81 -16.95 -0.40
CA VAL A 305 -7.17 -17.46 -0.17
C VAL A 305 -7.78 -17.81 -1.51
N LEU A 306 -8.42 -18.98 -1.59
CA LEU A 306 -9.25 -19.42 -2.70
C LEU A 306 -10.59 -19.89 -2.12
N GLU A 307 -11.66 -19.16 -2.42
CA GLU A 307 -13.01 -19.48 -1.99
C GLU A 307 -13.89 -19.82 -3.20
N GLU A 308 -14.39 -21.05 -3.26
CA GLU A 308 -15.51 -21.41 -4.14
C GLU A 308 -16.82 -21.08 -3.43
N PHE A 309 -17.47 -19.96 -3.79
CA PHE A 309 -18.64 -19.45 -3.08
C PHE A 309 -19.97 -19.76 -3.78
N GLU A 310 -19.91 -20.09 -5.07
CA GLU A 310 -20.97 -20.73 -5.86
C GLU A 310 -20.29 -21.82 -6.70
N GLU A 311 -21.02 -22.84 -7.14
CA GLU A 311 -20.45 -23.97 -7.90
C GLU A 311 -19.64 -23.45 -9.10
N GLY A 312 -18.34 -23.77 -9.18
CA GLY A 312 -17.45 -23.31 -10.24
C GLY A 312 -17.21 -21.79 -10.28
N VAL A 313 -17.53 -21.02 -9.23
CA VAL A 313 -17.23 -19.58 -9.12
C VAL A 313 -16.31 -19.34 -7.94
N PHE A 314 -15.11 -18.86 -8.24
CA PHE A 314 -14.03 -18.73 -7.28
C PHE A 314 -13.63 -17.27 -7.09
N LEU A 315 -13.40 -16.87 -5.84
CA LEU A 315 -12.68 -15.65 -5.49
C LEU A 315 -11.30 -16.03 -4.97
N ALA A 316 -10.25 -15.51 -5.59
CA ALA A 316 -8.88 -15.81 -5.20
C ALA A 316 -8.06 -14.55 -4.92
N GLY A 317 -7.25 -14.56 -3.86
CA GLY A 317 -6.34 -13.46 -3.59
C GLY A 317 -5.71 -13.44 -2.21
N ALA A 318 -4.83 -12.45 -2.04
CA ALA A 318 -4.06 -12.19 -0.84
C ALA A 318 -3.63 -10.72 -0.84
N ASN A 319 -3.18 -10.21 0.30
CA ASN A 319 -2.60 -8.88 0.44
C ASN A 319 -3.52 -7.75 -0.08
N GLY A 320 -4.84 -7.94 0.06
CA GLY A 320 -5.83 -6.94 -0.31
C GLY A 320 -6.11 -6.81 -1.81
N THR A 321 -5.66 -7.76 -2.63
CA THR A 321 -6.01 -7.82 -4.06
C THR A 321 -6.62 -9.17 -4.42
N TYR A 322 -7.66 -9.15 -5.26
CA TYR A 322 -8.46 -10.32 -5.61
C TYR A 322 -8.85 -10.32 -7.09
N ALA A 323 -9.09 -11.52 -7.62
CA ALA A 323 -9.67 -11.76 -8.93
C ALA A 323 -10.71 -12.88 -8.83
N MET A 324 -11.72 -12.83 -9.70
CA MET A 324 -12.74 -13.87 -9.80
C MET A 324 -12.44 -14.81 -10.96
N PHE A 325 -12.64 -16.10 -10.76
CA PHE A 325 -12.49 -17.13 -11.79
C PHE A 325 -13.80 -17.90 -11.93
N VAL A 326 -14.28 -18.04 -13.15
CA VAL A 326 -15.53 -18.71 -13.47
C VAL A 326 -15.24 -19.91 -14.34
N GLU A 327 -15.48 -21.10 -13.79
CA GLU A 327 -15.34 -22.35 -14.52
C GLU A 327 -16.48 -22.50 -15.53
N MET A 328 -16.12 -22.66 -16.81
CA MET A 328 -17.00 -22.99 -17.94
C MET A 328 -16.79 -24.45 -18.33
N ASP A 329 -17.46 -25.01 -19.35
CA ASP A 329 -17.36 -26.45 -19.65
C ASP A 329 -15.93 -26.90 -19.98
N ASP A 330 -15.19 -26.12 -20.76
CA ASP A 330 -13.87 -26.48 -21.29
C ASP A 330 -12.77 -25.42 -21.06
N HIS A 331 -13.08 -24.36 -20.32
CA HIS A 331 -12.16 -23.26 -20.01
C HIS A 331 -12.58 -22.53 -18.72
N VAL A 332 -11.79 -21.53 -18.34
CA VAL A 332 -12.10 -20.57 -17.27
C VAL A 332 -12.13 -19.16 -17.85
N VAL A 333 -13.08 -18.35 -17.38
CA VAL A 333 -13.11 -16.89 -17.56
C VAL A 333 -12.59 -16.25 -16.28
N ALA A 334 -11.52 -15.45 -16.38
CA ALA A 334 -10.98 -14.67 -15.28
C ALA A 334 -11.46 -13.22 -15.34
N VAL A 335 -11.67 -12.59 -14.19
CA VAL A 335 -12.16 -11.20 -14.08
C VAL A 335 -11.33 -10.43 -13.06
N GLY A 336 -10.78 -9.30 -13.49
CA GLY A 336 -9.84 -8.47 -12.73
C GLY A 336 -8.37 -8.86 -12.99
N ALA A 337 -7.47 -7.88 -13.05
CA ALA A 337 -6.04 -8.12 -13.30
C ALA A 337 -5.15 -7.37 -12.29
N THR A 338 -5.48 -7.52 -11.01
CA THR A 338 -4.67 -6.97 -9.92
C THR A 338 -3.37 -7.75 -9.71
N ALA A 339 -2.42 -7.19 -8.93
CA ALA A 339 -1.13 -7.84 -8.70
C ALA A 339 -1.26 -9.27 -8.11
N GLY A 340 -0.50 -10.23 -8.68
CA GLY A 340 -0.39 -11.63 -8.19
C GLY A 340 -1.25 -12.66 -8.95
N ILE A 341 -1.65 -12.40 -10.19
CA ILE A 341 -2.55 -13.29 -10.96
C ILE A 341 -1.94 -14.68 -11.15
N ALA A 342 -0.63 -14.78 -11.44
CA ALA A 342 0.04 -16.07 -11.61
C ALA A 342 -0.16 -17.00 -10.40
N ASP A 343 0.05 -16.49 -9.18
CA ASP A 343 -0.12 -17.26 -7.93
C ASP A 343 -1.58 -17.70 -7.72
N ARG A 344 -2.56 -16.87 -8.14
CA ARG A 344 -3.99 -17.21 -8.05
C ARG A 344 -4.38 -18.33 -9.01
N ILE A 345 -3.83 -18.31 -10.23
CA ILE A 345 -4.05 -19.37 -11.22
C ILE A 345 -3.41 -20.67 -10.76
N GLU A 346 -2.22 -20.62 -10.15
CA GLU A 346 -1.60 -21.79 -9.53
C GLU A 346 -2.50 -22.37 -8.42
N ALA A 347 -2.99 -21.54 -7.50
CA ALA A 347 -3.90 -21.99 -6.45
C ALA A 347 -5.19 -22.62 -6.99
N LEU A 348 -5.76 -22.05 -8.06
CA LEU A 348 -6.94 -22.58 -8.74
C LEU A 348 -6.69 -23.99 -9.32
N ARG A 349 -5.53 -24.20 -9.95
CA ARG A 349 -5.09 -25.51 -10.47
C ARG A 349 -4.87 -26.52 -9.35
N GLU A 350 -4.22 -26.11 -8.26
CA GLU A 350 -4.00 -26.96 -7.09
C GLU A 350 -5.33 -27.43 -6.44
N ALA A 351 -6.38 -26.62 -6.54
CA ALA A 351 -7.73 -26.98 -6.12
C ALA A 351 -8.47 -27.92 -7.08
N GLY A 352 -7.86 -28.28 -8.22
CA GLY A 352 -8.39 -29.24 -9.19
C GLY A 352 -9.08 -28.60 -10.41
N VAL A 353 -9.01 -27.28 -10.57
CA VAL A 353 -9.53 -26.58 -11.75
C VAL A 353 -8.40 -26.42 -12.77
N ASP A 354 -8.13 -27.51 -13.51
CA ASP A 354 -7.05 -27.60 -14.51
C ASP A 354 -7.44 -27.07 -15.91
N LYS A 355 -8.63 -26.49 -16.05
CA LYS A 355 -9.12 -25.94 -17.33
C LYS A 355 -8.28 -24.72 -17.75
N PRO A 356 -8.04 -24.52 -19.07
CA PRO A 356 -7.27 -23.38 -19.54
C PRO A 356 -7.99 -22.06 -19.24
N ILE A 357 -7.25 -21.05 -18.78
CA ILE A 357 -7.73 -19.68 -18.74
C ILE A 357 -7.75 -19.16 -20.18
N ARG A 358 -8.94 -19.04 -20.79
CA ARG A 358 -9.06 -18.58 -22.20
C ARG A 358 -9.43 -17.12 -22.33
N HIS A 359 -10.11 -16.58 -21.33
CA HIS A 359 -10.65 -15.22 -21.36
C HIS A 359 -10.29 -14.52 -20.06
N ALA A 360 -9.77 -13.29 -20.16
CA ALA A 360 -9.47 -12.45 -19.02
C ALA A 360 -10.10 -11.07 -19.23
N VAL A 361 -10.99 -10.67 -18.31
CA VAL A 361 -11.73 -9.41 -18.40
C VAL A 361 -11.08 -8.37 -17.49
N LEU A 362 -10.65 -7.27 -18.09
CA LEU A 362 -10.07 -6.14 -17.39
C LEU A 362 -11.19 -5.15 -17.02
N THR A 363 -11.40 -4.91 -15.73
CA THR A 363 -12.54 -4.10 -15.26
C THR A 363 -12.44 -2.64 -15.71
N HIS A 364 -11.25 -2.04 -15.57
CA HIS A 364 -10.96 -0.68 -16.02
C HIS A 364 -9.45 -0.44 -16.11
N HIS A 365 -9.05 0.80 -16.41
CA HIS A 365 -7.69 1.14 -16.81
C HIS A 365 -6.75 1.61 -15.69
N HIS A 366 -7.20 1.63 -14.43
CA HIS A 366 -6.34 2.10 -13.34
C HIS A 366 -5.17 1.13 -13.16
N ASN A 367 -3.99 1.69 -12.89
CA ASN A 367 -2.73 0.95 -12.91
C ASN A 367 -2.73 -0.34 -12.09
N ASP A 368 -3.35 -0.32 -10.92
CA ASP A 368 -3.44 -1.45 -10.01
C ASP A 368 -4.34 -2.58 -10.53
N HIS A 369 -5.19 -2.31 -11.52
CA HIS A 369 -6.03 -3.29 -12.23
C HIS A 369 -5.44 -3.79 -13.54
N LEU A 370 -4.23 -3.35 -13.90
CA LEU A 370 -3.52 -3.77 -15.12
C LEU A 370 -2.23 -4.57 -14.82
N VAL A 371 -1.82 -4.67 -13.55
CA VAL A 371 -0.56 -5.34 -13.16
C VAL A 371 -0.50 -6.80 -13.60
N GLY A 372 -1.65 -7.48 -13.65
CA GLY A 372 -1.79 -8.88 -14.03
C GLY A 372 -1.96 -9.12 -15.54
N VAL A 373 -1.91 -8.09 -16.39
CA VAL A 373 -2.08 -8.24 -17.85
C VAL A 373 -1.07 -9.23 -18.44
N LYS A 374 0.22 -9.07 -18.13
CA LYS A 374 1.29 -9.99 -18.55
C LYS A 374 1.10 -11.43 -18.07
N ASP A 375 0.43 -11.63 -16.93
CA ASP A 375 0.21 -12.96 -16.37
C ASP A 375 -0.86 -13.70 -17.20
N TYR A 376 -1.91 -12.99 -17.64
CA TYR A 376 -2.91 -13.55 -18.56
C TYR A 376 -2.38 -13.75 -19.98
N GLU A 377 -1.51 -12.86 -20.45
CA GLU A 377 -0.78 -13.04 -21.71
C GLU A 377 0.07 -14.32 -21.69
N ALA A 378 0.77 -14.60 -20.58
CA ALA A 378 1.56 -15.82 -20.41
C ALA A 378 0.70 -17.11 -20.44
N GLU A 379 -0.56 -17.01 -20.03
CA GLU A 379 -1.55 -18.09 -20.13
C GLU A 379 -2.14 -18.24 -21.54
N GLY A 380 -1.82 -17.31 -22.46
CA GLY A 380 -2.36 -17.28 -23.82
C GLY A 380 -3.85 -16.93 -23.87
N ALA A 381 -4.36 -16.22 -22.85
CA ALA A 381 -5.75 -15.79 -22.81
C ALA A 381 -6.00 -14.64 -23.80
N THR A 382 -7.23 -14.59 -24.33
CA THR A 382 -7.76 -13.37 -24.96
C THR A 382 -8.16 -12.40 -23.86
N LEU A 383 -7.65 -11.17 -23.91
CA LEU A 383 -7.98 -10.12 -22.95
C LEU A 383 -9.12 -9.26 -23.47
N TYR A 384 -10.01 -8.85 -22.58
CA TYR A 384 -11.19 -8.05 -22.89
C TYR A 384 -11.15 -6.72 -22.13
N THR A 385 -11.30 -5.62 -22.86
CA THR A 385 -11.32 -4.25 -22.34
C THR A 385 -12.17 -3.37 -23.28
N VAL A 386 -12.22 -2.06 -23.07
CA VAL A 386 -12.82 -1.11 -24.04
C VAL A 386 -11.74 -0.49 -24.93
N ALA A 387 -12.10 0.00 -26.12
CA ALA A 387 -11.15 0.55 -27.09
C ALA A 387 -10.35 1.73 -26.51
N GLU A 388 -10.98 2.54 -25.65
CA GLU A 388 -10.41 3.68 -24.96
C GLU A 388 -9.21 3.30 -24.08
N ASN A 389 -9.18 2.06 -23.58
CA ASN A 389 -8.14 1.56 -22.68
C ASN A 389 -6.99 0.84 -23.41
N GLU A 390 -7.04 0.71 -24.74
CA GLU A 390 -6.09 -0.10 -25.51
C GLU A 390 -4.62 0.22 -25.19
N SER A 391 -4.24 1.50 -25.26
CA SER A 391 -2.85 1.91 -25.10
C SER A 391 -2.28 1.49 -23.74
N VAL A 392 -3.00 1.80 -22.66
CA VAL A 392 -2.54 1.50 -21.30
C VAL A 392 -2.56 0.01 -20.98
N VAL A 393 -3.46 -0.77 -21.59
CA VAL A 393 -3.44 -2.23 -21.49
C VAL A 393 -2.22 -2.80 -22.19
N ARG A 394 -1.91 -2.37 -23.42
CA ARG A 394 -0.72 -2.81 -24.15
C ARG A 394 0.58 -2.43 -23.44
N ASP A 395 0.63 -1.27 -22.79
CA ASP A 395 1.79 -0.82 -22.00
C ASP A 395 2.05 -1.71 -20.76
N ASN A 396 1.06 -2.48 -20.30
CA ASN A 396 1.19 -3.41 -19.16
C ASN A 396 1.39 -4.88 -19.58
N ALA A 397 1.45 -5.16 -20.89
CA ALA A 397 1.80 -6.47 -21.42
C ALA A 397 3.33 -6.67 -21.51
N GLU A 398 3.78 -7.91 -21.59
CA GLU A 398 5.17 -8.24 -21.92
C GLU A 398 5.46 -7.88 -23.39
N ASP A 399 4.57 -8.26 -24.31
CA ASP A 399 4.61 -7.84 -25.72
C ASP A 399 3.25 -7.30 -26.18
N GLY A 400 3.06 -6.00 -25.94
CA GLY A 400 1.85 -5.28 -26.31
C GLY A 400 1.49 -5.32 -27.80
N ASP A 401 2.44 -5.58 -28.71
CA ASP A 401 2.16 -5.70 -30.15
C ASP A 401 1.50 -7.04 -30.50
N THR A 402 1.75 -8.08 -29.70
CA THR A 402 1.21 -9.44 -29.92
C THR A 402 0.03 -9.80 -29.03
N LEU A 403 -0.29 -8.95 -28.05
CA LEU A 403 -1.40 -9.14 -27.12
C LEU A 403 -2.72 -9.35 -27.86
N ASP A 404 -3.37 -10.50 -27.61
CA ASP A 404 -4.71 -10.81 -28.13
C ASP A 404 -5.76 -10.04 -27.33
N LEU A 405 -6.23 -8.94 -27.91
CA LEU A 405 -7.08 -7.96 -27.25
C LEU A 405 -8.40 -7.79 -28.03
N VAL A 406 -9.52 -7.95 -27.32
CA VAL A 406 -10.87 -7.77 -27.85
C VAL A 406 -11.56 -6.62 -27.13
N PHE A 407 -12.22 -5.76 -27.89
CA PHE A 407 -12.95 -4.62 -27.35
C PHE A 407 -14.42 -4.97 -27.09
N VAL A 408 -14.84 -4.74 -25.85
CA VAL A 408 -16.25 -4.74 -25.44
C VAL A 408 -16.81 -3.36 -25.78
N GLU A 409 -17.95 -3.33 -26.47
CA GLU A 409 -18.74 -2.11 -26.66
C GLU A 409 -19.66 -1.95 -25.44
N ASP A 410 -20.94 -2.28 -25.56
CA ASP A 410 -21.89 -2.21 -24.44
C ASP A 410 -21.94 -3.50 -23.62
N ARG A 411 -21.86 -4.64 -24.32
CA ARG A 411 -22.07 -5.97 -23.71
C ARG A 411 -21.39 -7.08 -24.52
N LEU A 412 -20.80 -8.02 -23.81
CA LEU A 412 -20.29 -9.29 -24.33
C LEU A 412 -20.87 -10.44 -23.50
N VAL A 413 -21.07 -11.61 -24.11
CA VAL A 413 -21.58 -12.78 -23.40
C VAL A 413 -20.70 -13.99 -23.71
N PHE A 414 -20.22 -14.65 -22.66
CA PHE A 414 -19.65 -16.00 -22.72
C PHE A 414 -20.74 -17.00 -22.35
N GLU A 415 -21.03 -17.96 -23.23
CA GLU A 415 -22.01 -19.02 -22.97
C GLU A 415 -21.34 -20.38 -23.14
N SER A 416 -21.48 -21.25 -22.14
CA SER A 416 -21.03 -22.64 -22.18
C SER A 416 -22.00 -23.50 -21.38
N GLY A 417 -22.67 -24.44 -22.05
CA GLY A 417 -23.63 -25.32 -21.40
C GLY A 417 -24.79 -24.51 -20.80
N ASP A 418 -24.98 -24.65 -19.49
CA ASP A 418 -26.02 -23.93 -18.73
C ASP A 418 -25.49 -22.64 -18.08
N ARG A 419 -24.19 -22.29 -18.25
CA ARG A 419 -23.58 -21.11 -17.63
C ARG A 419 -23.46 -19.94 -18.61
N ARG A 420 -23.83 -18.76 -18.12
CA ARG A 420 -23.74 -17.48 -18.84
C ARG A 420 -22.93 -16.47 -18.03
N VAL A 421 -21.94 -15.85 -18.65
CA VAL A 421 -21.19 -14.73 -18.07
C VAL A 421 -21.35 -13.53 -18.99
N GLU A 422 -22.01 -12.48 -18.50
CA GLU A 422 -22.19 -11.23 -19.23
C GLU A 422 -21.17 -10.20 -18.78
N ILE A 423 -20.41 -9.64 -19.71
CA ILE A 423 -19.54 -8.48 -19.45
C ILE A 423 -20.30 -7.25 -19.90
N ILE A 424 -20.51 -6.31 -18.99
CA ILE A 424 -21.36 -5.13 -19.21
C ILE A 424 -20.55 -3.90 -18.88
N ASP A 425 -20.55 -2.90 -19.76
CA ASP A 425 -20.03 -1.58 -19.42
C ASP A 425 -21.10 -0.78 -18.65
N LEU A 426 -20.87 -0.55 -17.36
CA LEU A 426 -21.76 0.24 -16.50
C LEU A 426 -21.39 1.73 -16.46
N GLY A 427 -20.32 2.13 -17.17
CA GLY A 427 -19.88 3.50 -17.28
C GLY A 427 -20.90 4.43 -17.95
N PRO A 428 -20.69 5.76 -17.87
CA PRO A 428 -19.67 6.42 -17.06
C PRO A 428 -20.05 6.49 -15.57
N THR A 429 -19.03 6.50 -14.73
CA THR A 429 -19.13 6.64 -13.27
C THR A 429 -18.26 7.83 -12.81
N PRO A 430 -18.39 8.28 -11.54
CA PRO A 430 -17.48 9.29 -11.01
C PRO A 430 -16.01 8.82 -10.92
N HIS A 431 -15.76 7.51 -10.96
CA HIS A 431 -14.42 6.90 -10.89
C HIS A 431 -13.77 6.69 -12.27
N VAL A 432 -14.53 6.15 -13.23
CA VAL A 432 -14.07 5.78 -14.58
C VAL A 432 -15.15 6.03 -15.62
N GLU A 433 -14.74 6.40 -16.85
CA GLU A 433 -15.67 6.54 -17.98
C GLU A 433 -16.22 5.20 -18.46
N HIS A 434 -15.44 4.13 -18.32
CA HIS A 434 -15.82 2.77 -18.69
C HIS A 434 -15.52 1.82 -17.53
N LEU A 435 -16.56 1.11 -17.07
CA LEU A 435 -16.47 0.11 -16.01
C LEU A 435 -17.03 -1.20 -16.53
N LEU A 436 -16.16 -2.11 -16.91
CA LEU A 436 -16.56 -3.47 -17.23
C LEU A 436 -16.79 -4.25 -15.95
N VAL A 437 -18.02 -4.74 -15.79
CA VAL A 437 -18.39 -5.69 -14.74
C VAL A 437 -18.66 -7.06 -15.34
N ALA A 438 -18.39 -8.11 -14.58
CA ALA A 438 -18.89 -9.45 -14.92
C ALA A 438 -20.17 -9.74 -14.14
N TRP A 439 -21.20 -10.19 -14.83
CA TRP A 439 -22.52 -10.53 -14.29
C TRP A 439 -22.87 -11.97 -14.65
N LEU A 440 -23.18 -12.77 -13.63
CA LEU A 440 -23.58 -14.16 -13.74
C LEU A 440 -25.05 -14.27 -13.32
N PRO A 441 -26.01 -14.28 -14.28
CA PRO A 441 -27.44 -14.20 -13.96
C PRO A 441 -27.99 -15.43 -13.25
N GLU A 442 -27.46 -16.63 -13.51
CA GLU A 442 -27.93 -17.86 -12.89
C GLU A 442 -27.55 -17.93 -11.39
N GLU A 443 -26.32 -17.52 -11.06
CA GLU A 443 -25.81 -17.48 -9.69
C GLU A 443 -26.22 -16.20 -8.94
N GLY A 444 -26.50 -15.12 -9.68
CA GLY A 444 -26.78 -13.80 -9.14
C GLY A 444 -25.52 -13.07 -8.66
N VAL A 445 -24.38 -13.25 -9.33
CA VAL A 445 -23.07 -12.74 -8.90
C VAL A 445 -22.60 -11.60 -9.80
N MET A 446 -22.18 -10.49 -9.20
CA MET A 446 -21.54 -9.37 -9.90
C MET A 446 -20.10 -9.15 -9.39
N PHE A 447 -19.14 -9.03 -10.30
CA PHE A 447 -17.80 -8.52 -10.01
C PHE A 447 -17.63 -7.11 -10.59
N GLU A 448 -17.37 -6.12 -9.73
CA GLU A 448 -17.36 -4.69 -10.08
C GLU A 448 -16.06 -3.94 -9.77
N ALA A 449 -15.11 -4.62 -9.13
CA ALA A 449 -13.83 -4.09 -8.64
C ALA A 449 -13.91 -3.09 -7.46
N ASP A 450 -14.27 -1.82 -7.70
CA ASP A 450 -13.87 -0.67 -6.83
C ASP A 450 -15.01 0.25 -6.37
N HIS A 451 -16.22 0.15 -6.91
CA HIS A 451 -17.33 1.06 -6.65
C HIS A 451 -18.09 0.72 -5.37
N PHE A 452 -17.98 -0.52 -4.86
CA PHE A 452 -18.57 -0.91 -3.58
C PHE A 452 -17.51 -1.19 -2.49
N PRO A 453 -17.35 -0.26 -1.52
CA PRO A 453 -16.54 -0.52 -0.34
C PRO A 453 -17.08 -1.73 0.44
N ASN A 454 -16.29 -2.79 0.50
CA ASN A 454 -16.66 -4.06 1.11
C ASN A 454 -15.66 -4.44 2.22
N PRO A 455 -15.75 -3.83 3.42
CA PRO A 455 -14.83 -4.10 4.52
C PRO A 455 -14.82 -5.59 4.93
N PRO A 456 -13.66 -6.19 5.24
CA PRO A 456 -13.58 -7.61 5.64
C PRO A 456 -14.40 -7.98 6.88
N ASN A 457 -14.60 -7.03 7.79
CA ASN A 457 -15.45 -7.22 8.98
C ASN A 457 -16.96 -7.10 8.67
N GLY A 458 -17.34 -6.83 7.42
CA GLY A 458 -18.73 -6.67 6.98
C GLY A 458 -19.43 -5.42 7.49
N ARG A 459 -18.72 -4.50 8.20
CA ARG A 459 -19.33 -3.27 8.70
C ARG A 459 -19.39 -2.21 7.60
N MET A 460 -20.56 -2.05 7.00
CA MET A 460 -20.78 -1.07 5.94
C MET A 460 -20.65 0.38 6.40
N VAL A 461 -20.18 1.23 5.49
CA VAL A 461 -20.04 2.69 5.65
C VAL A 461 -21.06 3.41 4.77
N PRO A 462 -21.37 4.71 5.03
CA PRO A 462 -22.24 5.48 4.16
C PRO A 462 -21.75 5.48 2.72
N ALA A 463 -22.67 5.15 1.80
CA ALA A 463 -22.39 5.11 0.37
C ALA A 463 -21.68 6.39 -0.09
N ASN A 464 -20.64 6.26 -0.91
CA ASN A 464 -20.03 7.37 -1.62
C ASN A 464 -20.69 7.53 -3.00
N SER A 465 -20.17 8.42 -3.83
CA SER A 465 -20.76 8.68 -5.15
C SER A 465 -20.60 7.50 -6.12
N ASN A 466 -19.53 6.70 -6.00
CA ASN A 466 -19.33 5.49 -6.79
C ASN A 466 -20.32 4.39 -6.40
N THR A 467 -20.53 4.15 -5.10
CA THR A 467 -21.51 3.17 -4.61
C THR A 467 -22.94 3.51 -5.06
N ARG A 468 -23.30 4.81 -5.05
CA ARG A 468 -24.58 5.28 -5.59
C ARG A 468 -24.69 5.08 -7.10
N ALA A 469 -23.61 5.34 -7.84
CA ALA A 469 -23.59 5.13 -9.29
C ALA A 469 -23.75 3.65 -9.66
N LEU A 470 -23.07 2.74 -8.94
CA LEU A 470 -23.23 1.29 -9.11
C LEU A 470 -24.67 0.85 -8.84
N ALA A 471 -25.27 1.29 -7.72
CA ALA A 471 -26.66 0.95 -7.40
C ALA A 471 -27.63 1.42 -8.48
N ALA A 472 -27.47 2.66 -8.98
CA ALA A 472 -28.29 3.18 -10.06
C ALA A 472 -28.09 2.41 -11.38
N ALA A 473 -26.87 1.93 -11.65
CA ALA A 473 -26.57 1.11 -12.82
C ALA A 473 -27.22 -0.29 -12.71
N ILE A 474 -27.14 -0.95 -11.55
CA ILE A 474 -27.82 -2.23 -11.28
C ILE A 474 -29.34 -2.11 -11.51
N GLU A 475 -29.95 -1.03 -11.00
CA GLU A 475 -31.39 -0.77 -11.20
C GLU A 475 -31.73 -0.50 -12.68
N ARG A 476 -30.91 0.29 -13.38
CA ARG A 476 -31.09 0.63 -14.80
C ARG A 476 -31.04 -0.62 -15.67
N GLU A 477 -30.05 -1.49 -15.44
CA GLU A 477 -29.84 -2.73 -16.19
C GLU A 477 -30.79 -3.87 -15.74
N GLN A 478 -31.56 -3.67 -14.67
CA GLN A 478 -32.51 -4.66 -14.11
C GLN A 478 -31.83 -5.97 -13.71
N LEU A 479 -30.65 -5.88 -13.09
CA LEU A 479 -29.86 -7.04 -12.68
C LEU A 479 -30.32 -7.53 -11.30
N ASP A 480 -30.64 -8.83 -11.19
CA ASP A 480 -31.09 -9.46 -9.94
C ASP A 480 -29.91 -9.90 -9.06
N VAL A 481 -29.07 -8.94 -8.67
CA VAL A 481 -27.81 -9.19 -7.97
C VAL A 481 -28.08 -9.74 -6.57
N ARG A 482 -27.51 -10.92 -6.27
CA ARG A 482 -27.49 -11.53 -4.94
C ARG A 482 -26.20 -11.24 -4.21
N TYR A 483 -25.07 -11.32 -4.92
CA TYR A 483 -23.73 -11.09 -4.37
C TYR A 483 -22.92 -10.10 -5.20
N ILE A 484 -22.18 -9.24 -4.52
CA ILE A 484 -21.20 -8.32 -5.09
C ILE A 484 -19.80 -8.75 -4.61
N VAL A 485 -18.89 -8.85 -5.55
CA VAL A 485 -17.49 -9.20 -5.34
C VAL A 485 -16.62 -8.09 -5.92
N GLY A 486 -15.51 -7.77 -5.25
CA GLY A 486 -14.63 -6.67 -5.62
C GLY A 486 -13.17 -7.10 -5.67
N ALA A 487 -12.33 -6.19 -6.15
CA ALA A 487 -10.89 -6.43 -6.32
C ALA A 487 -10.10 -6.21 -5.01
N HIS A 488 -10.69 -5.54 -4.02
CA HIS A 488 -10.02 -5.14 -2.78
C HIS A 488 -10.67 -5.71 -1.50
N SER A 489 -11.38 -6.82 -1.62
CA SER A 489 -11.97 -7.52 -0.46
C SER A 489 -12.01 -9.03 -0.67
N PRO A 490 -11.68 -9.82 0.37
CA PRO A 490 -11.87 -11.27 0.36
C PRO A 490 -13.33 -11.68 0.50
N ARG A 491 -14.24 -10.73 0.76
CA ARG A 491 -15.60 -11.01 1.17
C ARG A 491 -16.54 -11.05 -0.02
N VAL A 492 -17.34 -12.11 -0.10
CA VAL A 492 -18.52 -12.14 -0.98
C VAL A 492 -19.66 -11.40 -0.28
N ALA A 493 -19.98 -10.18 -0.74
CA ALA A 493 -20.96 -9.34 -0.07
C ALA A 493 -22.38 -9.61 -0.56
N PRO A 494 -23.36 -9.90 0.31
CA PRO A 494 -24.76 -9.94 -0.11
C PRO A 494 -25.24 -8.55 -0.54
N ILE A 495 -26.17 -8.48 -1.49
CA ILE A 495 -26.76 -7.22 -1.97
C ILE A 495 -27.40 -6.37 -0.85
N ALA A 496 -27.80 -7.00 0.25
CA ALA A 496 -28.28 -6.32 1.45
C ALA A 496 -27.27 -5.33 2.05
N ASP A 497 -25.98 -5.56 1.84
CA ASP A 497 -24.93 -4.64 2.30
C ASP A 497 -24.90 -3.36 1.48
N LEU A 498 -25.07 -3.46 0.16
CA LEU A 498 -25.21 -2.29 -0.71
C LEU A 498 -26.42 -1.46 -0.26
N HIS A 499 -27.55 -2.09 0.00
CA HIS A 499 -28.73 -1.42 0.53
C HIS A 499 -28.49 -0.80 1.92
N THR A 500 -27.71 -1.48 2.77
CA THR A 500 -27.31 -0.94 4.07
C THR A 500 -26.48 0.33 3.88
N ALA A 501 -25.44 0.30 3.04
CA ALA A 501 -24.60 1.45 2.73
C ALA A 501 -25.41 2.64 2.18
N LEU A 502 -26.40 2.38 1.32
CA LEU A 502 -27.32 3.40 0.78
C LEU A 502 -28.27 3.97 1.83
N GLY A 503 -28.65 3.17 2.83
CA GLY A 503 -29.51 3.60 3.94
C GLY A 503 -28.79 4.37 5.05
N LEU A 504 -27.46 4.28 5.10
CA LEU A 504 -26.64 5.02 6.06
C LEU A 504 -26.53 6.50 5.69
N THR A 505 -26.65 7.37 6.69
CA THR A 505 -26.48 8.81 6.52
C THR A 505 -25.10 9.22 7.00
N SER A 506 -24.33 9.92 6.16
CA SER A 506 -23.04 10.50 6.57
C SER A 506 -23.25 11.53 7.68
N ARG A 507 -22.47 11.44 8.77
CA ARG A 507 -22.52 12.41 9.88
C ARG A 507 -21.89 13.76 9.51
N VAL A 508 -21.03 13.77 8.49
CA VAL A 508 -20.39 14.98 7.98
C VAL A 508 -20.76 15.22 6.52
N LYS A 509 -20.88 16.49 6.15
CA LYS A 509 -20.85 16.90 4.74
C LYS A 509 -19.39 17.20 4.45
N THR A 510 -18.76 16.45 3.55
CA THR A 510 -17.36 16.62 3.17
C THR A 510 -17.05 18.10 2.88
N ALA A 511 -16.28 18.74 3.77
CA ALA A 511 -15.81 20.12 3.59
C ALA A 511 -14.68 20.44 4.59
N GLY A 512 -13.44 20.04 4.26
CA GLY A 512 -12.20 20.54 4.86
C GLY A 512 -11.97 20.25 6.36
N LEU A 513 -10.69 20.18 6.74
CA LEU A 513 -10.24 20.04 8.13
C LEU A 513 -10.23 21.34 8.93
#